data_AF-A0A2S9V3G6-F1
#
_entry.id   AF-A0A2S9V3G6-F1
#
_cell.length_a   1.000
_cell.length_b   1.000
_cell.length_c   1.000
_cell.angle_alpha   90.00
_cell.angle_beta   90.00
_cell.angle_gamma   90.00
#
_symmetry.space_group_name_H-M   'P 1'
#
loop_
_entity.id
_entity.type
_entity.pdbx_description
1 polymer ?
#
loop_
_entity_poly.entity_id
_entity_poly.type
_entity_poly.pdbx_seq_one_letter_code
_entity_poly.pdbx_strand_id
1 'polypeptide(L)'
;MAERCQNNGSIVCFDPNYRVDLWQSRLDKFKAKCNAFFALADVVKVSEEELALLTGELNIPDGCSALHQLGAGVIFVTMGSKGCYLSTNVTL
;
A
#
# COMPACT_ATOMS: atom_id res chain seq x y z
N MET A 1 1.32 17.25 1.98
CA MET A 1 2.14 16.91 3.16
C MET A 1 3.13 15.82 2.80
N ALA A 2 2.66 14.64 2.37
CA ALA A 2 3.53 13.52 1.93
C ALA A 2 4.64 13.95 0.95
N GLU A 3 4.31 14.66 -0.14
CA GLU A 3 5.31 15.20 -1.08
C GLU A 3 6.37 16.09 -0.41
N ARG A 4 5.98 16.91 0.57
CA ARG A 4 6.93 17.78 1.30
C ARG A 4 7.82 16.96 2.23
N CYS A 5 7.27 15.91 2.85
CA CYS A 5 8.04 14.99 3.70
C CYS A 5 9.09 14.22 2.87
N GLN A 6 8.68 13.67 1.73
CA GLN A 6 9.57 12.96 0.81
C GLN A 6 10.72 13.86 0.34
N ASN A 7 10.43 15.08 -0.09
CA ASN A 7 11.44 16.06 -0.53
C ASN A 7 12.42 16.50 0.58
N ASN A 8 12.05 16.31 1.85
CA ASN A 8 12.86 16.69 3.00
C ASN A 8 13.56 15.47 3.64
N GLY A 9 13.59 14.32 2.96
CA GLY A 9 14.24 13.10 3.46
C GLY A 9 13.52 12.46 4.66
N SER A 10 12.26 12.80 4.90
CA SER A 10 11.44 12.14 5.92
C SER A 10 10.84 10.85 5.37
N ILE A 11 10.78 9.81 6.21
CA ILE A 11 10.12 8.54 5.87
C ILE A 11 8.61 8.75 5.84
N VAL A 12 7.97 8.37 4.73
CA VAL A 12 6.52 8.38 4.54
C VAL A 12 5.99 6.96 4.69
N CYS A 13 5.23 6.73 5.77
CA CYS A 13 4.49 5.49 6.00
C CYS A 13 3.01 5.67 5.61
N PHE A 14 2.46 4.70 4.90
CA PHE A 14 1.06 4.73 4.46
C PHE A 14 0.32 3.42 4.77
N ASP A 15 -0.84 3.54 5.42
CA ASP A 15 -1.82 2.48 5.62
C ASP A 15 -3.14 2.92 4.95
N PRO A 16 -3.59 2.25 3.87
CA PRO A 16 -4.85 2.59 3.20
C PRO A 16 -6.07 2.52 4.13
N ASN A 17 -6.02 1.62 5.12
CA ASN A 17 -7.01 1.43 6.17
C ASN A 17 -8.46 1.52 5.68
N TYR A 18 -8.83 0.64 4.76
CA TYR A 18 -10.15 0.69 4.11
C TYR A 18 -11.28 0.51 5.13
N ARG A 19 -12.31 1.36 5.05
CA ARG A 19 -13.50 1.34 5.90
C ARG A 19 -14.75 1.57 5.06
N VAL A 20 -15.54 0.52 4.87
CA VAL A 20 -16.72 0.52 3.97
C VAL A 20 -17.70 1.66 4.30
N ASP A 21 -17.98 1.89 5.59
CA ASP A 21 -18.93 2.90 6.07
C ASP A 21 -18.51 4.34 5.73
N LEU A 22 -17.19 4.59 5.66
CA LEU A 22 -16.65 5.90 5.30
C LEU A 22 -16.71 6.14 3.79
N TRP A 23 -16.52 5.08 3.01
CA TRP A 23 -16.40 5.19 1.56
C TRP A 23 -17.74 5.07 0.83
N GLN A 24 -18.81 4.53 1.44
CA GLN A 24 -20.19 4.59 0.94
C GLN A 24 -20.29 4.32 -0.57
N SER A 25 -19.80 3.16 -1.01
CA SER A 25 -19.75 2.72 -2.42
C SER A 25 -18.77 3.47 -3.34
N ARG A 26 -17.94 4.39 -2.83
CA ARG A 26 -16.92 5.12 -3.61
C ARG A 26 -15.57 4.40 -3.64
N LEU A 27 -15.58 3.10 -3.93
CA LEU A 27 -14.37 2.27 -3.92
C LEU A 27 -13.34 2.77 -4.96
N ASP A 28 -13.76 3.13 -6.17
CA ASP A 28 -12.82 3.60 -7.19
C ASP A 28 -12.11 4.90 -6.79
N LYS A 29 -12.83 5.79 -6.10
CA LYS A 29 -12.25 7.03 -5.56
C LYS A 29 -11.24 6.73 -4.45
N PHE A 30 -11.49 5.71 -3.62
CA PHE A 30 -10.52 5.25 -2.63
C PHE A 30 -9.26 4.70 -3.30
N LYS A 31 -9.41 3.78 -4.26
CA LYS A 31 -8.29 3.20 -5.03
C LYS A 31 -7.44 4.28 -5.69
N ALA A 32 -8.07 5.23 -6.40
CA ALA A 32 -7.38 6.33 -7.06
C ALA A 32 -6.56 7.18 -6.08
N LYS A 33 -7.09 7.43 -4.87
CA LYS A 33 -6.34 8.14 -3.84
C LYS A 33 -5.17 7.31 -3.31
N CYS A 34 -5.38 6.02 -3.05
CA CYS A 34 -4.32 5.13 -2.57
C CYS A 34 -3.15 5.05 -3.56
N ASN A 35 -3.44 4.94 -4.86
CA ASN A 35 -2.40 4.91 -5.90
C ASN A 35 -1.49 6.14 -5.86
N ALA A 36 -2.05 7.33 -5.62
CA ALA A 36 -1.25 8.55 -5.47
C ALA A 36 -0.35 8.53 -4.22
N PHE A 37 -0.79 7.89 -3.12
CA PHE A 37 0.02 7.75 -1.92
C PHE A 37 1.06 6.63 -2.03
N PHE A 38 0.78 5.54 -2.76
CA PHE A 38 1.76 4.49 -3.01
C PHE A 38 3.00 4.99 -3.74
N ALA A 39 2.82 5.92 -4.69
CA ALA A 39 3.93 6.59 -5.37
C ALA A 39 4.82 7.47 -4.47
N LEU A 40 4.35 7.78 -3.25
CA LEU A 40 5.05 8.66 -2.30
C LEU A 40 5.53 7.91 -1.06
N ALA A 41 5.16 6.64 -0.87
CA ALA A 41 5.34 5.92 0.38
C ALA A 41 6.62 5.08 0.36
N ASP A 42 7.53 5.38 1.29
CA ASP A 42 8.70 4.54 1.57
C ASP A 42 8.28 3.22 2.20
N VAL A 43 7.23 3.26 3.04
CA VAL A 43 6.68 2.08 3.71
C VAL A 43 5.17 2.03 3.52
N VAL A 44 4.68 0.88 3.05
CA VAL A 44 3.26 0.58 2.92
C VAL A 44 2.90 -0.56 3.85
N LYS A 45 1.79 -0.44 4.57
CA LYS A 45 1.17 -1.55 5.30
C LYS A 45 -0.22 -1.79 4.74
N VAL A 46 -0.52 -3.05 4.43
CA VAL A 46 -1.83 -3.52 3.97
C VAL A 46 -2.16 -4.87 4.61
N SER A 47 -3.44 -5.21 4.67
CA SER A 47 -3.88 -6.61 4.86
C SER A 47 -3.85 -7.38 3.53
N GLU A 48 -3.96 -8.72 3.60
CA GLU A 48 -4.13 -9.56 2.40
C GLU A 48 -5.39 -9.14 1.61
N GLU A 49 -6.48 -8.82 2.30
CA GLU A 49 -7.73 -8.38 1.71
C GLU A 49 -7.61 -6.99 1.05
N GLU A 50 -6.92 -6.05 1.70
CA GLU A 50 -6.66 -4.72 1.12
C GLU A 50 -5.74 -4.79 -0.07
N LEU A 51 -4.73 -5.67 -0.04
CA LEU A 51 -3.82 -5.87 -1.17
C LEU A 51 -4.63 -6.32 -2.40
N ALA A 52 -5.42 -7.40 -2.25
CA ALA A 52 -6.28 -7.89 -3.32
C ALA A 52 -7.32 -6.85 -3.77
N LEU A 53 -7.91 -6.10 -2.84
CA LEU A 53 -8.84 -5.03 -3.16
C LEU A 53 -8.20 -3.96 -4.02
N LEU A 54 -6.98 -3.52 -3.69
CA LEU A 54 -6.31 -2.38 -4.32
C LEU A 54 -5.66 -2.75 -5.65
N THR A 55 -5.09 -3.94 -5.77
CA THR A 55 -4.34 -4.39 -6.96
C THR A 55 -5.17 -5.25 -7.91
N GLY A 56 -6.19 -5.93 -7.41
CA GLY A 56 -6.92 -6.98 -8.15
C GLY A 56 -6.21 -8.34 -8.15
N GLU A 57 -5.03 -8.44 -7.52
CA GLU A 57 -4.22 -9.66 -7.47
C GLU A 57 -4.57 -10.50 -6.24
N LEU A 58 -4.82 -11.80 -6.44
CA LEU A 58 -5.11 -12.73 -5.34
C LEU A 58 -3.84 -13.33 -4.72
N ASN A 59 -2.72 -13.24 -5.42
CA ASN A 59 -1.43 -13.71 -4.94
C ASN A 59 -0.65 -12.55 -4.30
N ILE A 60 -0.12 -12.76 -3.08
CA ILE A 60 0.61 -11.73 -2.33
C ILE A 60 1.83 -11.19 -3.13
N PRO A 61 2.74 -12.04 -3.65
CA PRO A 61 3.83 -11.59 -4.52
C PRO A 61 3.39 -10.68 -5.68
N ASP A 62 2.36 -11.06 -6.43
CA ASP A 62 1.89 -10.27 -7.58
C ASP A 62 1.29 -8.93 -7.13
N GLY A 63 0.52 -8.94 -6.04
CA GLY A 63 0.01 -7.70 -5.43
C GLY A 63 1.12 -6.77 -4.96
N CYS A 64 2.14 -7.29 -4.28
CA CYS A 64 3.31 -6.51 -3.87
C CYS A 64 4.06 -5.95 -5.08
N SER A 65 4.23 -6.75 -6.14
CA SER A 65 4.84 -6.30 -7.40
C SER A 65 4.08 -5.13 -8.01
N ALA A 66 2.75 -5.19 -8.05
CA ALA A 66 1.91 -4.09 -8.54
C ALA A 66 2.08 -2.80 -7.71
N LEU A 67 2.13 -2.89 -6.38
CA LEU A 67 2.36 -1.73 -5.51
C LEU A 67 3.79 -1.17 -5.63
N HIS A 68 4.79 -2.04 -5.79
CA HIS A 68 6.16 -1.61 -6.04
C HIS A 68 6.29 -0.89 -7.39
N GLN A 69 5.59 -1.34 -8.44
CA GLN A 69 5.56 -0.65 -9.74
C GLN A 69 4.94 0.75 -9.65
N LEU A 70 4.06 0.99 -8.66
CA LEU A 70 3.52 2.32 -8.38
C LEU A 70 4.51 3.22 -7.61
N GLY A 71 5.56 2.66 -7.00
CA GLY A 71 6.59 3.41 -6.27
C GLY A 71 6.75 3.05 -4.79
N ALA A 72 5.96 2.11 -4.26
CA ALA A 72 6.07 1.71 -2.86
C ALA A 72 7.44 1.07 -2.58
N GLY A 73 8.15 1.52 -1.54
CA GLY A 73 9.48 1.02 -1.19
C GLY A 73 9.48 -0.35 -0.52
N VAL A 74 8.99 -0.40 0.72
CA VAL A 74 8.84 -1.61 1.55
C VAL A 74 7.35 -1.86 1.81
N ILE A 75 6.89 -3.10 1.67
CA ILE A 75 5.48 -3.46 1.85
C ILE A 75 5.37 -4.54 2.93
N PHE A 76 4.55 -4.25 3.93
CA PHE A 76 4.13 -5.20 4.96
C PHE A 76 2.70 -5.65 4.69
N VAL A 77 2.52 -6.95 4.42
CA VAL A 77 1.19 -7.56 4.22
C VAL A 77 0.84 -8.38 5.45
N THR A 78 -0.13 -7.93 6.24
CA THR A 78 -0.58 -8.67 7.43
C THR A 78 -1.60 -9.74 7.05
N MET A 79 -1.40 -10.96 7.54
CA MET A 79 -2.20 -12.16 7.22
C MET A 79 -2.90 -12.73 8.47
N GLY A 80 -3.42 -11.85 9.32
CA GLY A 80 -4.04 -12.22 10.60
C GLY A 80 -3.10 -13.04 11.48
N SER A 81 -3.55 -14.22 11.93
CA SER A 81 -2.76 -15.13 12.78
C SER A 81 -1.55 -15.76 12.08
N LYS A 82 -1.46 -15.69 10.74
CA LYS A 82 -0.33 -16.22 9.96
C LYS A 82 0.89 -15.29 9.98
N GLY A 83 0.79 -14.14 10.62
CA GLY A 83 1.87 -13.16 10.73
C GLY A 83 1.89 -12.16 9.59
N CYS A 84 3.07 -11.85 9.08
CA CYS A 84 3.27 -10.79 8.09
C CYS A 84 4.25 -11.22 6.99
N TYR A 85 3.90 -10.92 5.75
CA TYR A 85 4.77 -11.05 4.59
C TYR A 85 5.47 -9.71 4.34
N LEU A 86 6.79 -9.74 4.17
CA LEU A 86 7.61 -8.56 3.88
C LEU A 86 8.06 -8.61 2.41
N SER A 87 7.78 -7.56 1.65
CA SER A 87 8.28 -7.36 0.29
C SER A 87 9.15 -6.11 0.24
N THR A 88 10.32 -6.20 -0.40
CA THR A 88 11.26 -5.07 -0.51
C THR A 88 11.81 -4.98 -1.92
N ASN A 89 11.78 -3.80 -2.51
CA ASN A 89 12.52 -3.50 -3.75
C ASN A 89 13.83 -2.73 -3.49
N VAL A 90 14.22 -2.59 -2.22
CA VAL A 90 15.46 -1.94 -1.82
C VAL A 90 16.60 -2.95 -1.99
N THR A 91 17.43 -2.75 -3.02
CA THR A 91 18.74 -3.39 -3.09
C THR A 91 19.60 -2.80 -1.97
N LEU A 92 20.11 -3.64 -1.07
CA LEU A 92 21.09 -3.25 -0.05
C LEU A 92 22.43 -2.82 -0.69
#